data_AF-A0A496SB39-F1
#
_entry.id   AF-A0A496SB39-F1
#
_cell.length_a   1.000
_cell.length_b   1.000
_cell.length_c   1.000
_cell.angle_alpha   90.00
_cell.angle_beta   90.00
_cell.angle_gamma   90.00
#
_symmetry.space_group_name_H-M   'P 1'
#
loop_
_entity.id
_entity.type
_entity.pdbx_description
1 polymer ?
#
loop_
_entity_poly.entity_id
_entity_poly.type
_entity_poly.pdbx_seq_one_letter_code
_entity_poly.pdbx_strand_id
1 'polypeptide(L)'
;MVYQGIISVKSAIMPFLLVAAMFGSALTLASFIKVLYSVFLGQRPKEIGEVKEVGFGMVLPMVALAALCVLFGIFAQFPLRNFIGPVLGETFAGVPQDISLGKALWSPSLASLLLGIALLVGFIIYLMGRVTVRRSAPVFMAGERLDPEVTRVPGTGFYETVRELRLLRGPYREGERGVFDLYRLFGRYWEALVRALRAIHNGVMSTYLSWCILGLLVLLILLARG
;
A
#
# COMPACT_ATOMS: atom_id res chain seq x y z
N MET A 1 -3.82 12.60 -9.62
CA MET A 1 -4.78 13.14 -8.63
C MET A 1 -4.20 13.25 -7.23
N VAL A 2 -3.78 12.19 -6.53
CA VAL A 2 -3.25 12.30 -5.15
C VAL A 2 -2.06 13.27 -5.05
N TYR A 3 -1.04 13.12 -5.91
CA TYR A 3 0.11 14.03 -5.93
C TYR A 3 -0.26 15.48 -6.23
N GLN A 4 -1.19 15.70 -7.17
CA GLN A 4 -1.71 17.04 -7.51
C GLN A 4 -2.45 17.65 -6.31
N GLY A 5 -3.22 16.84 -5.58
CA GLY A 5 -3.88 17.25 -4.34
C GLY A 5 -2.87 17.72 -3.30
N ILE A 6 -1.80 16.97 -3.06
CA ILE A 6 -0.73 17.36 -2.12
C ILE A 6 -0.09 18.69 -2.54
N ILE A 7 0.23 18.85 -3.83
CA ILE A 7 0.84 20.08 -4.36
C ILE A 7 -0.10 21.29 -4.20
N SER A 8 -1.41 21.10 -4.31
CA SER A 8 -2.40 22.18 -4.17
C SER A 8 -2.47 22.78 -2.75
N VAL A 9 -2.06 22.04 -1.71
CA VAL A 9 -2.10 22.48 -0.32
C VAL A 9 -1.11 23.64 -0.06
N LYS A 10 -0.03 23.77 -0.85
CA LYS A 10 0.98 24.86 -0.73
C LYS A 10 1.51 25.10 0.71
N SER A 11 1.61 24.05 1.52
CA SER A 11 2.12 24.10 2.89
C SER A 11 3.61 23.76 2.97
N ALA A 12 4.28 24.17 4.05
CA ALA A 12 5.66 23.80 4.35
C ALA A 12 5.88 22.28 4.49
N ILE A 13 4.83 21.53 4.81
CA ILE A 13 4.86 20.06 4.99
C ILE A 13 4.70 19.31 3.65
N MET A 14 4.27 20.01 2.60
CA MET A 14 4.04 19.45 1.26
C MET A 14 5.18 18.57 0.72
N PRO A 15 6.48 19.00 0.72
CA PRO A 15 7.55 18.18 0.16
C PRO A 15 7.70 16.85 0.90
N PHE A 16 7.52 16.84 2.24
CA PHE A 16 7.57 15.63 3.04
C PHE A 16 6.41 14.68 2.69
N LEU A 17 5.19 15.20 2.58
CA LEU A 17 4.02 14.41 2.18
C LEU A 17 4.15 13.84 0.77
N LEU A 18 4.72 14.62 -0.15
CA LEU A 18 4.93 14.17 -1.53
C LEU A 18 5.94 13.02 -1.58
N VAL A 19 7.07 13.15 -0.88
CA VAL A 19 8.08 12.08 -0.78
C VAL A 19 7.47 10.83 -0.13
N ALA A 20 6.71 10.99 0.95
CA ALA A 20 6.04 9.87 1.61
C ALA A 20 5.05 9.16 0.67
N ALA A 21 4.24 9.91 -0.08
CA ALA A 21 3.29 9.35 -1.04
C ALA A 21 3.99 8.62 -2.20
N MET A 22 5.07 9.19 -2.75
CA MET A 22 5.86 8.56 -3.81
C MET A 22 6.53 7.28 -3.32
N PHE A 23 7.09 7.32 -2.12
CA PHE A 23 7.70 6.15 -1.48
C PHE A 23 6.67 5.04 -1.25
N GLY A 24 5.47 5.39 -0.74
CA GLY A 24 4.37 4.43 -0.58
C GLY A 24 3.94 3.79 -1.90
N SER A 25 3.87 4.56 -2.99
CA SER A 25 3.57 4.03 -4.32
C SER A 25 4.65 3.06 -4.81
N ALA A 26 5.93 3.36 -4.57
CA ALA A 26 7.03 2.48 -4.94
C ALA A 26 7.05 1.18 -4.13
N LEU A 27 6.79 1.25 -2.82
CA LEU A 27 6.69 0.07 -1.95
C LEU A 27 5.50 -0.82 -2.33
N THR A 28 4.38 -0.22 -2.74
CA THR A 28 3.20 -0.97 -3.21
C THR A 28 3.53 -1.74 -4.49
N LEU A 29 4.23 -1.09 -5.45
CA LEU A 29 4.72 -1.75 -6.66
C LEU A 29 5.68 -2.91 -6.33
N ALA A 30 6.64 -2.68 -5.42
CA ALA A 30 7.56 -3.72 -4.96
C ALA A 30 6.80 -4.93 -4.37
N SER A 31 5.80 -4.68 -3.53
CA SER A 31 4.97 -5.75 -2.96
C SER A 31 4.24 -6.55 -4.04
N PHE A 32 3.63 -5.89 -5.02
CA PHE A 32 2.98 -6.57 -6.14
C PHE A 32 3.95 -7.36 -7.02
N ILE A 33 5.16 -6.87 -7.26
CA ILE A 33 6.20 -7.61 -8.00
C ILE A 33 6.57 -8.90 -7.25
N LYS A 34 6.78 -8.83 -5.94
CA LYS A 34 7.06 -10.01 -5.10
C LYS A 34 5.91 -11.03 -5.18
N VAL A 35 4.66 -10.58 -5.10
CA VAL A 35 3.49 -11.47 -5.21
C VAL A 35 3.40 -12.09 -6.62
N LEU A 36 3.52 -11.28 -7.67
CA LEU A 36 3.47 -11.75 -9.05
C LEU A 36 4.56 -12.78 -9.35
N TYR A 37 5.79 -12.50 -8.92
CA TYR A 37 6.89 -13.44 -9.06
C TYR A 37 6.64 -14.73 -8.29
N SER A 38 6.37 -14.63 -6.99
CA SER A 38 6.28 -15.80 -6.12
C SER A 38 5.08 -16.70 -6.40
N VAL A 39 3.97 -16.14 -6.90
CA VAL A 39 2.73 -16.88 -7.16
C VAL A 39 2.66 -17.38 -8.61
N PHE A 40 3.02 -16.57 -9.60
CA PHE A 40 2.75 -16.87 -11.01
C PHE A 40 3.99 -17.15 -11.87
N LEU A 41 5.11 -16.44 -11.64
CA LEU A 41 6.30 -16.53 -12.51
C LEU A 41 7.39 -17.46 -11.97
N GLY A 42 7.34 -17.80 -10.68
CA GLY A 42 8.31 -18.66 -10.02
C GLY A 42 8.14 -20.13 -10.39
N GLN A 43 9.12 -20.95 -10.01
CA GLN A 43 9.03 -22.40 -10.17
C GLN A 43 7.97 -22.98 -9.23
N ARG A 44 7.20 -23.94 -9.75
CA ARG A 44 6.15 -24.64 -9.00
C ARG A 44 6.79 -25.57 -7.95
N PRO A 45 6.39 -25.47 -6.67
CA PRO A 45 6.82 -26.44 -5.64
C PRO A 45 6.33 -27.86 -5.95
N LYS A 46 7.12 -28.87 -5.56
CA LYS A 46 6.74 -30.29 -5.71
C LYS A 46 5.51 -30.66 -4.87
N GLU A 47 5.28 -29.95 -3.76
CA GLU A 47 4.12 -30.12 -2.88
C GLU A 47 2.78 -29.82 -3.57
N ILE A 48 2.79 -28.96 -4.59
CA ILE A 48 1.57 -28.59 -5.33
C ILE A 48 1.46 -29.54 -6.53
N GLY A 49 0.56 -30.53 -6.41
CA GLY A 49 0.13 -31.43 -7.48
C GLY A 49 -0.65 -30.72 -8.59
N GLU A 50 -1.14 -31.45 -9.60
CA GLU A 50 -1.93 -30.84 -10.68
C GLU A 50 -3.20 -30.20 -10.13
N VAL A 51 -3.32 -28.88 -10.32
CA VAL A 51 -4.47 -28.09 -9.85
C VAL A 51 -5.33 -27.74 -11.04
N LYS A 52 -6.64 -27.92 -10.88
CA LYS A 52 -7.63 -27.51 -11.87
C LYS A 52 -7.98 -26.03 -11.69
N GLU A 53 -8.25 -25.35 -12.80
CA GLU A 53 -8.78 -23.98 -12.79
C GLU A 53 -10.09 -23.86 -11.98
N VAL A 54 -10.30 -22.67 -11.44
CA VAL A 54 -11.46 -22.35 -10.62
C VAL A 54 -12.77 -22.43 -11.42
N GLY A 55 -13.88 -22.75 -10.75
CA GLY A 55 -15.20 -22.85 -11.36
C GLY A 55 -15.73 -21.50 -11.87
N PHE A 56 -16.65 -21.55 -12.84
CA PHE A 56 -17.22 -20.38 -13.49
C PHE A 56 -17.80 -19.33 -12.52
N GLY A 57 -18.40 -19.78 -11.41
CA GLY A 57 -18.95 -18.90 -10.37
C GLY A 57 -17.92 -17.98 -9.71
N MET A 58 -16.64 -18.38 -9.66
CA MET A 58 -15.54 -17.54 -9.17
C MET A 58 -14.89 -16.70 -10.27
N VAL A 59 -14.85 -17.22 -11.50
CA VAL A 59 -14.30 -16.50 -12.65
C VAL A 59 -15.14 -15.26 -12.98
N LEU A 60 -16.46 -15.39 -12.94
CA LEU A 60 -17.39 -14.31 -13.28
C LEU A 60 -17.13 -13.00 -12.48
N PRO A 61 -17.08 -13.00 -11.13
CA PRO A 61 -16.80 -11.78 -10.38
C PRO A 61 -15.38 -11.25 -10.62
N MET A 62 -14.38 -12.12 -10.79
CA MET A 62 -13.00 -11.70 -11.06
C MET A 62 -12.87 -10.98 -12.41
N VAL A 63 -13.47 -11.55 -13.46
CA VAL A 63 -13.46 -10.95 -14.81
C VAL A 63 -14.28 -9.66 -14.82
N ALA A 64 -15.43 -9.63 -14.14
CA ALA A 64 -16.23 -8.42 -14.01
C ALA A 64 -15.45 -7.27 -13.34
N LEU A 65 -14.77 -7.55 -12.22
CA LEU A 65 -13.93 -6.55 -11.54
C LEU A 65 -12.75 -6.11 -12.41
N ALA A 66 -12.07 -7.03 -13.08
CA ALA A 66 -10.97 -6.70 -14.00
C ALA A 66 -11.44 -5.80 -15.16
N ALA A 67 -12.59 -6.12 -15.76
CA ALA A 67 -13.19 -5.30 -16.81
C ALA A 67 -13.55 -3.90 -16.29
N LEU A 68 -14.15 -3.80 -15.10
CA LEU A 68 -14.44 -2.50 -14.48
C LEU A 68 -13.17 -1.69 -14.20
N CYS A 69 -12.10 -2.31 -13.70
CA CYS A 69 -10.81 -1.64 -13.50
C CYS A 69 -10.25 -1.07 -14.80
N VAL A 70 -10.30 -1.82 -15.90
CA VAL A 70 -9.82 -1.36 -17.21
C VAL A 70 -10.71 -0.26 -17.77
N LEU A 71 -12.03 -0.43 -17.76
CA LEU A 71 -12.99 0.55 -18.27
C LEU A 71 -12.91 1.86 -17.48
N PHE A 72 -12.91 1.81 -16.15
CA PHE A 72 -12.78 3.00 -15.32
C PHE A 72 -11.38 3.61 -15.37
N GLY A 73 -10.33 2.83 -15.66
CA GLY A 73 -8.99 3.36 -15.89
C GLY A 73 -8.88 4.17 -17.19
N ILE A 74 -9.34 3.59 -18.30
CA ILE A 74 -9.30 4.23 -19.63
C ILE A 74 -10.26 5.43 -19.68
N PHE A 75 -11.48 5.24 -19.21
CA PHE A 75 -12.53 6.27 -19.18
C PHE A 75 -12.65 6.91 -17.79
N ALA A 76 -11.53 7.26 -17.15
CA ALA A 76 -11.53 7.81 -15.78
C ALA A 76 -12.41 9.06 -15.59
N GLN A 77 -12.67 9.81 -16.67
CA GLN A 77 -13.61 10.93 -16.67
C GLN A 77 -15.05 10.53 -16.34
N PHE A 78 -15.47 9.32 -16.72
CA PHE A 78 -16.83 8.82 -16.47
C PHE A 78 -17.14 8.65 -14.96
N PRO A 79 -16.38 7.85 -14.19
CA PRO A 79 -16.63 7.71 -12.77
C PRO A 79 -16.33 9.02 -12.00
N LEU A 80 -15.36 9.81 -12.44
CA LEU A 80 -15.08 11.10 -11.82
C LEU A 80 -16.24 12.08 -11.96
N ARG A 81 -16.84 12.21 -13.15
CA ARG A 81 -17.96 13.13 -13.38
C ARG A 81 -19.27 12.67 -12.74
N ASN A 82 -19.56 11.37 -12.78
CA ASN A 82 -20.87 10.87 -12.37
C ASN A 82 -20.94 10.51 -10.88
N PHE A 83 -19.85 10.03 -10.28
CA PHE A 83 -19.84 9.62 -8.87
C PHE A 83 -19.15 10.64 -7.96
N ILE A 84 -18.00 11.18 -8.37
CA ILE A 84 -17.16 12.02 -7.50
C ILE A 84 -17.49 13.51 -7.61
N GLY A 85 -17.70 14.03 -8.82
CA GLY A 85 -18.00 15.44 -9.10
C GLY A 85 -19.22 15.99 -8.34
N PRO A 86 -20.38 15.29 -8.33
CA PRO A 86 -21.57 15.78 -7.63
C PRO A 86 -21.36 15.85 -6.11
N VAL A 87 -20.52 14.96 -5.55
CA VAL A 87 -20.22 14.92 -4.12
C VAL A 87 -19.25 16.05 -3.73
N LEU A 88 -18.34 16.42 -4.62
CA LEU A 88 -17.35 17.47 -4.37
C LEU A 88 -17.82 18.88 -4.79
N GLY A 89 -18.96 18.99 -5.48
CA GLY A 89 -19.44 20.27 -6.03
C GLY A 89 -18.60 20.80 -7.19
N GLU A 90 -17.75 19.95 -7.78
CA GLU A 90 -16.81 20.30 -8.84
C GLU A 90 -17.25 19.69 -10.17
N THR A 91 -17.33 20.52 -11.21
CA THR A 91 -17.68 20.06 -12.57
C THR A 91 -16.43 19.66 -13.33
N PHE A 92 -16.19 18.35 -13.45
CA PHE A 92 -15.19 17.83 -14.37
C PHE A 92 -15.71 17.93 -15.81
N ALA A 93 -14.96 18.61 -16.69
CA ALA A 93 -15.30 18.75 -18.11
C ALA A 93 -15.39 17.37 -18.80
N GLY A 94 -16.26 17.25 -19.80
CA GLY A 94 -16.53 15.99 -20.50
C GLY A 94 -15.37 15.49 -21.39
N VAL A 95 -15.48 14.22 -21.78
CA VAL A 95 -14.63 13.59 -22.81
C VAL A 95 -14.69 14.45 -24.09
N PRO A 96 -13.57 14.86 -24.72
CA PRO A 96 -12.21 14.32 -24.59
C PRO A 96 -11.22 15.22 -23.82
N GLN A 97 -11.66 16.21 -23.04
CA GLN A 97 -10.75 17.26 -22.56
C GLN A 97 -10.05 16.96 -21.22
N ASP A 98 -8.82 17.47 -21.11
CA ASP A 98 -7.86 17.22 -20.02
C ASP A 98 -8.46 17.37 -18.61
N ILE A 99 -8.06 16.48 -17.71
CA ILE A 99 -8.34 16.63 -16.28
C ILE A 99 -7.39 17.71 -15.74
N SER A 100 -7.79 18.98 -15.86
CA SER A 100 -7.00 20.13 -15.38
C SER A 100 -7.16 20.31 -13.87
N LEU A 101 -6.56 19.40 -13.10
CA LEU A 101 -6.31 19.61 -11.67
C LEU A 101 -5.00 20.37 -11.50
N GLY A 102 -5.08 21.70 -11.64
CA GLY A 102 -3.98 22.65 -11.41
C GLY A 102 -2.79 22.50 -12.37
N LYS A 103 -2.74 23.30 -13.45
CA LYS A 103 -1.60 23.45 -14.41
C LYS A 103 -0.96 22.16 -14.97
N ALA A 104 -1.50 20.98 -14.69
CA ALA A 104 -0.99 19.69 -15.13
C ALA A 104 -2.01 19.06 -16.08
N LEU A 105 -1.60 18.91 -17.35
CA LEU A 105 -2.39 18.28 -18.40
C LEU A 105 -2.29 16.76 -18.23
N TRP A 106 -3.38 16.13 -17.79
CA TRP A 106 -3.50 14.67 -17.77
C TRP A 106 -4.77 14.24 -18.49
N SER A 107 -4.61 13.56 -19.62
CA SER A 107 -5.69 12.94 -20.40
C SER A 107 -5.53 11.41 -20.37
N PRO A 108 -6.29 10.70 -19.51
CA PRO A 108 -6.25 9.23 -19.43
C PRO A 108 -6.54 8.55 -20.77
N SER A 109 -7.50 9.08 -21.53
CA SER A 109 -7.93 8.54 -22.82
C SER A 109 -6.82 8.56 -23.87
N LEU A 110 -6.12 9.69 -23.99
CA LEU A 110 -5.00 9.85 -24.91
C LEU A 110 -3.81 8.98 -24.50
N ALA A 111 -3.49 8.93 -23.20
CA ALA A 111 -2.43 8.07 -22.68
C ALA A 111 -2.70 6.57 -22.97
N SER A 112 -3.93 6.10 -22.74
CA SER A 112 -4.33 4.73 -23.05
C SER A 112 -4.30 4.43 -24.56
N LEU A 113 -4.70 5.39 -25.41
CA LEU A 113 -4.60 5.25 -26.86
C LEU A 113 -3.15 5.12 -27.32
N LEU A 114 -2.27 6.01 -26.87
CA LEU A 114 -0.84 5.96 -27.21
C LEU A 114 -0.18 4.66 -26.71
N LEU A 115 -0.51 4.22 -25.49
CA LEU A 115 -0.05 2.93 -24.96
C LEU A 115 -0.54 1.76 -25.83
N GLY A 116 -1.81 1.78 -26.24
CA GLY A 116 -2.39 0.77 -27.13
C GLY A 116 -1.69 0.71 -28.48
N ILE A 117 -1.40 1.85 -29.09
CA ILE A 117 -0.63 1.93 -30.35
C ILE A 117 0.78 1.37 -30.14
N ALA A 118 1.46 1.75 -29.05
CA ALA A 118 2.82 1.25 -28.76
C ALA A 118 2.83 -0.28 -28.56
N LEU A 119 1.86 -0.83 -27.84
CA LEU A 119 1.72 -2.28 -27.66
C LEU A 119 1.40 -3.00 -28.97
N LEU A 120 0.54 -2.42 -29.82
CA LEU A 120 0.21 -2.97 -31.13
C LEU A 120 1.43 -2.99 -32.05
N VAL A 121 2.21 -1.90 -32.10
CA VAL A 121 3.47 -1.84 -32.85
C VAL A 121 4.47 -2.87 -32.32
N GLY A 122 4.63 -2.96 -30.99
CA GLY A 122 5.50 -3.97 -30.37
C GLY A 122 5.06 -5.40 -30.69
N PHE A 123 3.76 -5.66 -30.73
CA PHE A 123 3.19 -6.95 -31.10
C PHE A 123 3.43 -7.29 -32.58
N ILE A 124 3.31 -6.31 -33.49
CA ILE A 124 3.64 -6.51 -34.91
C ILE A 124 5.13 -6.84 -35.06
N ILE A 125 6.02 -6.11 -34.40
CA ILE A 125 7.46 -6.39 -34.41
C ILE A 125 7.75 -7.79 -33.87
N TYR A 126 7.08 -8.19 -32.79
CA TYR A 126 7.21 -9.53 -32.22
C TYR A 126 6.78 -10.62 -33.22
N LEU A 127 5.65 -10.44 -33.92
CA LEU A 127 5.18 -11.38 -34.95
C LEU A 127 6.16 -11.48 -36.13
N MET A 128 6.75 -10.36 -36.55
CA MET A 128 7.78 -10.34 -37.58
C MET A 128 9.06 -11.09 -37.14
N GLY A 129 9.35 -11.12 -35.85
CA GLY A 129 10.58 -11.68 -35.27
C GLY A 129 10.75 -13.21 -35.30
N ARG A 130 9.81 -14.00 -35.86
CA ARG A 130 9.88 -15.48 -35.94
C ARG A 130 10.44 -16.15 -34.68
N VAL A 131 9.96 -15.76 -33.50
CA VAL A 131 10.32 -16.39 -32.22
C VAL A 131 9.57 -17.72 -32.09
N THR A 132 9.95 -18.72 -32.88
CA THR A 132 9.12 -19.90 -33.13
C THR A 132 9.34 -21.03 -32.13
N VAL A 133 10.36 -20.97 -31.25
CA VAL A 133 10.67 -22.11 -30.37
C VAL A 133 10.69 -21.67 -28.91
N ARG A 134 9.55 -21.79 -28.24
CA ARG A 134 9.47 -21.75 -26.77
C ARG A 134 10.11 -23.03 -26.23
N ARG A 135 11.38 -22.97 -25.85
CA ARG A 135 12.05 -24.08 -25.15
C ARG A 135 11.93 -23.87 -23.64
N SER A 136 11.37 -24.86 -22.95
CA SER A 136 11.52 -24.96 -21.50
C SER A 136 12.91 -25.51 -21.22
N ALA A 137 13.83 -24.66 -20.79
CA ALA A 137 15.16 -25.05 -20.35
C ALA A 137 15.21 -25.04 -18.81
N PRO A 138 15.97 -25.94 -18.17
CA PRO A 138 16.24 -25.82 -16.74
C PRO A 138 16.97 -24.50 -16.47
N VAL A 139 16.87 -23.99 -15.24
CA VAL A 139 17.58 -22.78 -14.83
C VAL A 139 19.08 -23.01 -15.04
N PHE A 140 19.72 -22.07 -15.74
CA PHE A 140 21.14 -22.15 -16.02
C PHE A 140 21.94 -21.85 -14.76
N MET A 141 22.55 -22.87 -14.16
CA MET A 141 23.40 -22.78 -12.97
C MET A 141 24.82 -23.22 -13.31
N ALA A 142 25.55 -22.38 -14.05
CA ALA A 142 26.96 -22.60 -14.40
C ALA A 142 27.28 -24.00 -15.01
N GLY A 143 26.30 -24.63 -15.66
CA GLY A 143 26.45 -25.96 -16.27
C GLY A 143 25.98 -27.14 -15.41
N GLU A 144 25.68 -26.92 -14.12
CA GLU A 144 25.10 -27.95 -13.26
C GLU A 144 23.58 -28.02 -13.41
N ARG A 145 23.06 -29.25 -13.36
CA ARG A 145 21.62 -29.50 -13.31
C ARG A 145 21.24 -29.74 -11.86
N LEU A 146 20.76 -28.68 -11.23
CA LEU A 146 20.24 -28.75 -9.86
C LEU A 146 18.75 -29.07 -9.87
N ASP A 147 18.32 -29.71 -8.78
CA ASP A 147 16.91 -29.94 -8.52
C ASP A 147 16.15 -28.61 -8.52
N PRO A 148 14.97 -28.51 -9.17
CA PRO A 148 14.20 -27.26 -9.24
C PRO A 148 13.87 -26.65 -7.88
N GLU A 149 13.80 -27.45 -6.81
CA GLU A 149 13.59 -26.93 -5.45
C GLU A 149 14.77 -26.13 -4.92
N VAL A 150 15.99 -26.51 -5.29
CA VAL A 150 17.22 -25.82 -4.87
C VAL A 150 17.39 -24.52 -5.66
N THR A 151 16.97 -24.50 -6.93
CA THR A 151 17.04 -23.31 -7.77
C THR A 151 15.89 -22.32 -7.52
N ARG A 152 14.86 -22.74 -6.80
CA ARG A 152 13.66 -21.92 -6.57
C ARG A 152 13.95 -20.81 -5.58
N VAL A 153 13.70 -19.58 -5.98
CA VAL A 153 13.73 -18.43 -5.06
C VAL A 153 12.38 -18.35 -4.33
N PRO A 154 12.33 -18.56 -3.00
CA PRO A 154 11.08 -18.48 -2.26
C PRO A 154 10.62 -17.02 -2.15
N GLY A 155 9.30 -16.81 -2.20
CA GLY A 155 8.71 -15.48 -2.03
C GLY A 155 9.02 -14.84 -0.67
N THR A 156 9.18 -15.65 0.38
CA THR A 156 9.62 -15.18 1.71
C THR A 156 10.98 -14.50 1.62
N GLY A 157 11.91 -15.08 0.86
CA GLY A 157 13.27 -14.61 0.66
C GLY A 157 13.46 -13.48 -0.36
N PHE A 158 12.41 -13.06 -1.08
CA PHE A 158 12.55 -12.20 -2.26
C PHE A 158 13.21 -10.84 -1.98
N TYR A 159 13.05 -10.29 -0.77
CA TYR A 159 13.64 -9.01 -0.36
C TYR A 159 14.66 -9.16 0.77
N GLU A 160 15.24 -10.33 0.95
CA GLU A 160 16.24 -10.56 2.00
C GLU A 160 17.46 -9.67 1.82
N THR A 161 17.93 -9.48 0.59
CA THR A 161 19.04 -8.55 0.30
C THR A 161 18.75 -7.14 0.80
N VAL A 162 17.49 -6.67 0.70
CA VAL A 162 17.09 -5.35 1.19
C VAL A 162 17.02 -5.34 2.72
N ARG A 163 16.52 -6.41 3.34
CA ARG A 163 16.47 -6.57 4.80
C ARG A 163 17.87 -6.60 5.42
N GLU A 164 18.84 -7.20 4.73
CA GLU A 164 20.21 -7.37 5.21
C GLU A 164 21.11 -6.15 4.99
N LEU A 165 20.64 -5.11 4.30
CA LEU A 165 21.38 -3.86 4.13
C LEU A 165 21.80 -3.29 5.49
N ARG A 166 23.05 -2.81 5.57
CA ARG A 166 23.68 -2.33 6.82
C ARG A 166 22.81 -1.33 7.61
N LEU A 167 22.11 -0.44 6.91
CA LEU A 167 21.26 0.58 7.52
C LEU A 167 19.89 0.07 7.94
N LEU A 168 19.37 -0.98 7.28
CA LEU A 168 18.01 -1.47 7.48
C LEU A 168 17.95 -2.69 8.41
N ARG A 169 19.03 -3.48 8.49
CA ARG A 169 19.09 -4.71 9.29
C ARG A 169 18.76 -4.50 10.77
N GLY A 170 19.22 -3.40 11.35
CA GLY A 170 18.95 -3.04 12.76
C GLY A 170 17.46 -2.81 13.01
N PRO A 171 16.84 -1.82 12.32
CA PRO A 171 15.41 -1.55 12.41
C PRO A 171 14.52 -2.77 12.13
N TYR A 172 14.83 -3.58 11.10
CA TYR A 172 14.06 -4.80 10.80
C TYR A 172 14.15 -5.82 11.94
N ARG A 173 15.34 -6.04 12.51
CA ARG A 173 15.53 -6.98 13.64
C ARG A 173 14.77 -6.54 14.89
N GLU A 174 14.72 -5.24 15.16
CA GLU A 174 13.94 -4.70 16.29
C GLU A 174 12.44 -4.74 16.02
N GLY A 175 12.03 -4.51 14.77
CA GLY A 175 10.65 -4.70 14.32
C GLY A 175 10.17 -6.15 14.51
N GLU A 176 10.96 -7.14 14.14
CA GLU A 176 10.65 -8.58 14.34
C GLU A 176 10.54 -8.96 15.82
N ARG A 177 11.23 -8.24 16.71
CA ARG A 177 11.10 -8.39 18.17
C ARG A 177 9.84 -7.72 18.74
N GLY A 178 9.03 -7.09 17.89
CA GLY A 178 7.82 -6.37 18.28
C GLY A 178 8.10 -5.09 19.06
N VAL A 179 9.28 -4.47 18.88
CA VAL A 179 9.63 -3.21 19.57
C VAL A 179 8.73 -2.07 19.10
N PHE A 180 8.34 -2.07 17.82
CA PHE A 180 7.43 -1.09 17.22
C PHE A 180 5.94 -1.49 17.28
N ASP A 181 5.59 -2.52 18.04
CA ASP A 181 4.19 -2.91 18.19
C ASP A 181 3.45 -1.88 19.05
N LEU A 182 2.57 -1.11 18.40
CA LEU A 182 1.80 -0.04 19.03
C LEU A 182 0.93 -0.57 20.19
N TYR A 183 0.37 -1.78 20.07
CA TYR A 183 -0.46 -2.36 21.14
C TYR A 183 0.38 -2.67 22.36
N ARG A 184 1.58 -3.24 22.16
CA ARG A 184 2.50 -3.57 23.25
C ARG A 184 3.07 -2.33 23.92
N LEU A 185 3.43 -1.31 23.14
CA LEU A 185 3.90 -0.03 23.65
C LEU A 185 2.80 0.66 24.45
N PHE A 186 1.62 0.82 23.85
CA PHE A 186 0.47 1.45 24.50
C PHE A 186 0.08 0.72 25.78
N GLY A 187 -0.01 -0.61 25.76
CA GLY A 187 -0.31 -1.42 26.95
C GLY A 187 0.65 -1.16 28.10
N ARG A 188 1.96 -1.07 27.82
CA ARG A 188 2.97 -0.78 28.86
C ARG A 188 2.80 0.61 29.49
N TYR A 189 2.57 1.63 28.67
CA TYR A 189 2.34 2.99 29.18
C TYR A 189 1.01 3.09 29.93
N TRP A 190 -0.04 2.45 29.42
CA TRP A 190 -1.35 2.41 30.03
C TRP A 190 -1.31 1.71 31.40
N GLU A 191 -0.65 0.56 31.51
CA GLU A 191 -0.47 -0.12 32.79
C GLU A 191 0.31 0.72 33.81
N ALA A 192 1.30 1.49 33.37
CA ALA A 192 2.04 2.40 34.24
C ALA A 192 1.13 3.53 34.75
N LEU A 193 0.31 4.12 33.87
CA LEU A 193 -0.67 5.13 34.23
C LEU A 193 -1.74 4.57 35.20
N VAL A 194 -2.29 3.40 34.91
CA VAL A 194 -3.26 2.72 35.77
C VAL A 194 -2.67 2.40 37.14
N ARG A 195 -1.41 1.95 37.20
CA ARG A 195 -0.71 1.75 38.47
C ARG A 195 -0.54 3.05 39.26
N ALA A 196 -0.18 4.15 38.60
CA ALA A 196 -0.08 5.45 39.24
C ALA A 196 -1.44 5.93 39.79
N LEU A 197 -2.50 5.82 38.99
CA LEU A 197 -3.88 6.14 39.40
C LEU A 197 -4.34 5.26 40.58
N ARG A 198 -4.02 3.97 40.54
CA ARG A 198 -4.35 3.03 41.63
C ARG A 198 -3.60 3.36 42.92
N ALA A 199 -2.35 3.81 42.84
CA ALA A 199 -1.57 4.22 44.01
C ALA A 199 -2.15 5.46 44.73
N ILE A 200 -2.84 6.33 43.99
CA ILE A 200 -3.56 7.50 44.54
C ILE A 200 -4.81 7.06 45.33
N HIS A 201 -5.36 5.88 45.03
CA HIS A 201 -6.54 5.31 45.67
C HIS A 201 -6.13 4.36 46.81
N ASN A 202 -5.58 4.93 47.89
CA ASN A 202 -4.97 4.19 49.00
C ASN A 202 -5.96 3.74 50.11
N GLY A 203 -7.27 3.95 49.95
CA GLY A 203 -8.29 3.50 50.92
C GLY A 203 -8.30 4.26 52.25
N VAL A 204 -7.47 5.31 52.39
CA VAL A 204 -7.36 6.11 53.62
C VAL A 204 -8.31 7.31 53.53
N MET A 205 -9.26 7.40 54.46
CA MET A 205 -10.30 8.45 54.46
C MET A 205 -9.72 9.88 54.44
N SER A 206 -8.61 10.11 55.15
CA SER A 206 -7.93 11.41 55.17
C SER A 206 -7.44 11.84 53.80
N THR A 207 -6.97 10.91 52.96
CA THR A 207 -6.46 11.21 51.62
C THR A 207 -7.61 11.66 50.71
N TYR A 208 -8.77 11.02 50.80
CA TYR A 208 -9.97 11.43 50.05
C TYR A 208 -10.48 12.81 50.47
N LEU A 209 -10.50 13.10 51.77
CA LEU A 209 -10.90 14.42 52.27
C LEU A 209 -9.96 15.52 51.74
N SER A 210 -8.65 15.27 51.71
CA SER A 210 -7.67 16.18 51.10
C SER A 210 -7.95 16.39 49.60
N TRP A 211 -8.26 15.34 48.84
CA TRP A 211 -8.63 15.46 47.42
C TRP A 211 -9.93 16.27 47.22
N CYS A 212 -10.94 16.10 48.08
CA CYS A 212 -12.19 16.87 48.02
C CYS A 212 -11.97 18.36 48.29
N ILE A 213 -11.18 18.70 49.32
CA ILE A 213 -10.86 20.10 49.65
C ILE A 213 -10.05 20.75 48.53
N LEU A 214 -9.06 20.03 48.00
CA LEU A 214 -8.21 20.52 46.90
C LEU A 214 -9.02 20.71 45.61
N GLY A 215 -9.93 19.78 45.31
CA GLY A 215 -10.88 19.91 44.20
C GLY A 215 -11.82 21.11 44.35
N LEU A 216 -12.38 21.33 45.55
CA LEU A 216 -13.21 22.49 45.86
C LEU A 216 -12.44 23.81 45.68
N LEU A 217 -11.20 23.86 46.14
CA LEU A 217 -10.35 25.04 46.05
C LEU A 217 -9.97 25.37 44.59
N VAL A 218 -9.67 24.35 43.78
CA VAL A 218 -9.44 24.52 42.33
C VAL A 218 -10.69 25.04 41.62
N LEU A 219 -11.86 24.49 41.94
CA LEU A 219 -13.13 24.94 41.35
C LEU A 219 -13.44 26.39 41.72
N LEU A 220 -13.24 26.78 42.97
CA LEU A 220 -13.41 28.17 43.42
C LEU A 220 -12.46 29.14 42.71
N ILE A 221 -11.20 28.75 42.51
CA ILE A 221 -10.22 29.57 41.76
C ILE A 221 -10.62 29.71 40.29
N LEU A 222 -11.09 28.64 39.66
CA LEU A 222 -11.57 28.65 38.28
C LEU A 222 -12.81 29.53 38.13
N LEU A 223 -13.74 29.44 39.07
CA LEU A 223 -14.99 30.19 39.08
C LEU A 223 -14.82 31.66 39.47
N ALA A 224 -13.78 32.00 40.24
CA ALA A 224 -13.39 33.38 40.53
C ALA A 224 -12.55 34.04 39.42
N ARG A 225 -12.03 33.24 38.47
CA ARG A 225 -11.31 33.73 37.28
C ARG A 225 -12.18 33.81 36.02
N GLY A 226 -13.38 33.22 36.04
CA GLY A 226 -14.43 33.42 35.03
C GLY A 226 -15.34 34.57 35.44
#